data_AF-A0A7Y6A1L5-F1
#
_entry.id   AF-A0A7Y6A1L5-F1
#
_cell.length_a   1.000
_cell.length_b   1.000
_cell.length_c   1.000
_cell.angle_alpha   90.00
_cell.angle_beta   90.00
_cell.angle_gamma   90.00
#
_symmetry.space_group_name_H-M   'P 1'
#
loop_
_entity.id
_entity.type
_entity.pdbx_description
1 polymer ?
#
loop_
_entity_poly.entity_id
_entity_poly.type
_entity_poly.pdbx_seq_one_letter_code
_entity_poly.pdbx_strand_id
1 'polypeptide(L)'
;MSTTLRDTLIRERYLTRFSWALQDFPKYKRVVRELRTELTAASAEVGMRQAVADLGHPRVLAESYLSGLGRPVPRWTTGAVWGALAVGAVVYLVVAYTIGTLDTLDQLGGGTVEREFLGATVVYTHDDGEISTGFTLTWQALVFYAAVFTVPFLLGARVWRAWGTRSAQGSVRMTVA
;
A
#
# COMPACT_ATOMS: atom_id res chain seq x y z
N MET A 1 -23.55 28.02 12.62
CA MET A 1 -23.16 28.27 11.21
C MET A 1 -23.06 26.93 10.50
N SER A 2 -23.91 26.69 9.51
CA SER A 2 -23.92 25.44 8.73
C SER A 2 -22.69 25.40 7.83
N THR A 3 -21.68 24.60 8.19
CA THR A 3 -20.61 24.23 7.26
C THR A 3 -21.25 23.67 6.01
N THR A 4 -21.04 24.31 4.86
CA THR A 4 -21.61 23.81 3.62
C THR A 4 -21.04 22.42 3.32
N LEU A 5 -21.83 21.55 2.68
CA LEU A 5 -21.37 20.20 2.31
C LEU A 5 -20.06 20.25 1.51
N ARG A 6 -19.88 21.31 0.73
CA ARG A 6 -18.66 21.58 -0.04
C ARG A 6 -17.44 21.80 0.84
N ASP A 7 -17.56 22.57 1.93
CA ASP A 7 -16.46 22.83 2.86
C ASP A 7 -16.06 21.56 3.61
N THR A 8 -17.05 20.75 4.00
CA THR A 8 -16.79 19.44 4.60
C THR A 8 -16.02 18.55 3.63
N LEU A 9 -16.42 18.50 2.35
CA LEU A 9 -15.78 17.67 1.34
C LEU A 9 -14.36 18.13 1.01
N ILE A 10 -14.12 19.44 0.96
CA ILE A 10 -12.77 20.01 0.77
C ILE A 10 -11.85 19.61 1.93
N ARG A 11 -12.31 19.76 3.18
CA ARG A 11 -11.56 19.37 4.38
C ARG A 11 -11.24 17.88 4.39
N GLU A 12 -12.24 17.02 4.21
CA GLU A 12 -12.07 15.56 4.26
C GLU A 12 -11.14 15.07 3.13
N ARG A 13 -11.23 15.65 1.93
CA ARG A 13 -10.32 15.31 0.82
C ARG A 13 -8.87 15.65 1.15
N TYR A 14 -8.62 16.80 1.78
CA TYR A 14 -7.29 17.20 2.19
C TYR A 14 -6.74 16.32 3.30
N LEU A 15 -7.52 16.11 4.37
CA LEU A 15 -7.16 15.25 5.51
C LEU A 15 -6.93 13.80 5.10
N THR A 16 -7.72 13.27 4.16
CA THR A 16 -7.50 11.92 3.62
C THR A 16 -6.13 11.83 2.94
N ARG A 17 -5.78 12.79 2.07
CA ARG A 17 -4.47 12.80 1.41
C ARG A 17 -3.31 13.01 2.38
N PHE A 18 -3.48 13.89 3.36
CA PHE A 18 -2.47 14.16 4.39
C PHE A 18 -2.29 12.96 5.31
N SER A 19 -3.37 12.36 5.81
CA SER A 19 -3.32 11.17 6.67
C SER A 19 -2.65 10.00 5.96
N TRP A 20 -2.87 9.85 4.66
CA TRP A 20 -2.21 8.84 3.83
C TRP A 20 -0.70 9.08 3.70
N ALA A 21 -0.28 10.35 3.58
CA ALA A 21 1.13 10.71 3.54
C ALA A 21 1.82 10.62 4.92
N LEU A 22 1.07 10.77 6.01
CA LEU A 22 1.57 10.77 7.39
C LEU A 22 1.48 9.40 8.09
N GLN A 23 1.03 8.33 7.41
CA GLN A 23 0.79 7.02 8.05
C GLN A 23 2.04 6.44 8.74
N ASP A 24 3.23 6.80 8.28
CA ASP A 24 4.50 6.32 8.85
C ASP A 24 4.96 7.12 10.10
N PHE A 25 4.19 8.14 10.53
CA PHE A 25 4.52 8.98 11.70
C PHE A 25 3.94 8.41 13.01
N PRO A 26 4.74 8.28 14.09
CA PRO A 26 4.22 7.86 15.38
C PRO A 26 3.27 8.93 15.93
N LYS A 27 2.01 8.54 16.23
CA LYS A 27 0.90 9.45 16.63
C LYS A 27 0.24 10.23 15.48
N TYR A 28 0.31 9.75 14.23
CA TYR A 28 -0.36 10.39 13.08
C TYR A 28 -1.85 10.74 13.34
N LYS A 29 -2.59 9.87 14.07
CA LYS A 29 -4.00 10.11 14.44
C LYS A 29 -4.19 11.40 15.25
N ARG A 30 -3.24 11.72 16.13
CA ARG A 30 -3.28 12.93 16.96
C ARG A 30 -3.02 14.17 16.10
N VAL A 31 -2.00 14.12 15.23
CA VAL A 31 -1.66 15.21 14.31
C VAL A 31 -2.82 15.50 13.34
N VAL A 32 -3.45 14.46 12.77
CA VAL A 32 -4.61 14.62 11.88
C VAL A 32 -5.81 15.21 12.63
N ARG A 33 -6.01 14.84 13.90
CA ARG A 33 -7.08 15.40 14.75
C ARG A 33 -6.83 16.85 15.10
N GLU A 34 -5.60 17.21 15.49
CA GLU A 34 -5.19 18.59 15.77
C GLU A 34 -5.34 19.46 14.51
N LEU A 35 -4.84 18.99 13.37
CA LEU A 35 -4.98 19.67 12.07
C LEU A 35 -6.45 19.85 11.66
N ARG A 36 -7.33 18.87 11.94
CA ARG A 36 -8.77 18.99 11.70
C ARG A 36 -9.39 20.10 12.54
N THR A 37 -9.01 20.20 13.82
CA THR A 37 -9.50 21.25 14.71
C THR A 37 -9.01 22.62 14.24
N GLU A 38 -7.73 22.75 13.91
CA GLU A 38 -7.12 23.99 13.41
C GLU A 38 -7.76 24.44 12.08
N LEU A 39 -7.93 23.54 11.11
CA LEU A 39 -8.63 23.83 9.85
C LEU A 39 -10.06 24.31 10.07
N THR A 40 -10.76 23.72 11.05
CA THR A 40 -12.13 24.11 11.36
C THR A 40 -12.16 25.51 11.97
N ALA A 41 -11.21 25.84 12.85
CA ALA A 41 -11.06 27.18 13.42
C ALA A 41 -10.68 28.21 12.34
N ALA A 42 -9.62 27.95 11.56
CA ALA A 42 -9.17 28.84 10.48
C ALA A 42 -10.26 29.04 9.41
N SER A 43 -11.06 28.02 9.12
CA SER A 43 -12.16 28.14 8.16
C SER A 43 -13.26 29.10 8.61
N ALA A 44 -13.40 29.35 9.92
CA ALA A 44 -14.35 30.32 10.44
C ALA A 44 -13.90 31.77 10.16
N GLU A 45 -12.60 31.99 9.96
CA GLU A 45 -12.01 33.32 9.75
C GLU A 45 -11.83 33.64 8.25
N VAL A 46 -11.26 32.72 7.48
CA VAL A 46 -10.90 32.94 6.06
C VAL A 46 -11.66 32.06 5.06
N GLY A 47 -12.52 31.16 5.55
CA GLY A 47 -13.21 30.17 4.72
C GLY A 47 -12.34 28.95 4.39
N MET A 48 -12.97 27.79 4.23
CA MET A 48 -12.28 26.48 4.13
C MET A 48 -11.33 26.38 2.92
N ARG A 49 -11.68 26.99 1.78
CA ARG A 49 -10.84 26.94 0.57
C ARG A 49 -9.52 27.69 0.79
N GLN A 50 -9.59 28.87 1.38
CA GLN A 50 -8.41 29.69 1.65
C GLN A 50 -7.56 29.05 2.75
N ALA A 51 -8.20 28.58 3.84
CA ALA A 51 -7.51 27.87 4.92
C ALA A 51 -6.73 26.64 4.43
N VAL A 52 -7.26 25.88 3.46
CA VAL A 52 -6.55 24.76 2.83
C VAL A 52 -5.45 25.22 1.88
N ALA A 53 -5.63 26.33 1.17
CA ALA A 53 -4.63 26.87 0.27
C ALA A 53 -3.39 27.40 1.04
N ASP A 54 -3.62 28.03 2.19
CA ASP A 54 -2.56 28.61 3.04
C ASP A 54 -1.68 27.52 3.69
N LEU A 55 -2.23 26.33 3.94
CA LEU A 55 -1.47 25.15 4.40
C LEU A 55 -0.56 24.53 3.31
N GLY A 56 -0.79 24.87 2.04
CA GLY A 56 -0.01 24.33 0.93
C GLY A 56 -0.26 22.84 0.64
N HIS A 57 0.63 22.22 -0.14
CA HIS A 57 0.43 20.87 -0.66
C HIS A 57 0.57 19.82 0.47
N PRO A 58 -0.41 18.90 0.66
CA PRO A 58 -0.43 17.99 1.81
C PRO A 58 0.77 17.05 1.88
N ARG A 59 1.44 16.79 0.75
CA ARG A 59 2.69 16.02 0.71
C ARG A 59 3.87 16.80 1.32
N VAL A 60 3.97 18.10 1.00
CA VAL A 60 5.03 18.98 1.53
C VAL A 60 4.86 19.16 3.03
N LEU A 61 3.61 19.31 3.50
CA LEU A 61 3.30 19.36 4.92
C LEU A 61 3.64 18.04 5.63
N ALA A 62 3.29 16.88 5.06
CA ALA A 62 3.65 15.60 5.66
C ALA A 62 5.18 15.40 5.71
N GLU A 63 5.89 15.86 4.68
CA GLU A 63 7.35 15.77 4.59
C GLU A 63 8.06 16.70 5.59
N SER A 64 7.49 17.87 5.92
CA SER A 64 8.02 18.72 7.00
C SER A 64 7.85 18.08 8.39
N TYR A 65 6.72 17.41 8.64
CA TYR A 65 6.54 16.63 9.87
C TYR A 65 7.50 15.44 9.94
N LEU A 66 7.71 14.71 8.84
CA LEU A 66 8.61 13.55 8.79
C LEU A 66 10.09 13.94 8.88
N SER A 67 10.49 15.06 8.26
CA SER A 67 11.87 15.59 8.35
C SER A 67 12.20 16.13 9.75
N GLY A 68 11.22 16.69 10.45
CA GLY A 68 11.35 17.11 11.85
C GLY A 68 11.66 15.96 12.83
N LEU A 69 11.44 14.70 12.43
CA LEU A 69 11.76 13.53 13.26
C LEU A 69 13.26 13.21 13.34
N GLY A 70 14.11 13.84 12.51
CA GLY A 70 15.57 13.64 12.53
C GLY A 70 16.03 12.22 12.20
N ARG A 71 15.14 11.34 11.74
CA ARG A 71 15.44 9.94 11.41
C ARG A 71 14.71 9.50 10.12
N PRO A 72 15.37 8.75 9.23
CA PRO A 72 14.72 8.19 8.05
C PRO A 72 13.70 7.14 8.50
N VAL A 73 12.41 7.45 8.35
CA VAL A 73 11.33 6.51 8.65
C VAL A 73 11.05 5.60 7.43
N PRO A 74 11.10 4.27 7.58
CA PRO A 74 10.74 3.33 6.51
C PRO A 74 9.26 3.47 6.10
N ARG A 75 8.99 3.39 4.79
CA ARG A 75 7.66 3.63 4.19
C ARG A 75 6.84 2.34 4.10
N TRP A 76 6.53 1.74 5.24
CA TRP A 76 5.85 0.44 5.34
C TRP A 76 4.53 0.37 4.55
N THR A 77 3.80 1.47 4.52
CA THR A 77 2.51 1.62 3.85
C THR A 77 2.62 1.58 2.33
N THR A 78 3.69 2.19 1.79
CA THR A 78 4.02 2.09 0.36
C THR A 78 4.42 0.65 0.02
N GLY A 79 5.16 -0.04 0.90
CA GLY A 79 5.46 -1.47 0.75
C GLY A 79 4.22 -2.34 0.73
N ALA A 80 3.27 -2.11 1.64
CA ALA A 80 2.01 -2.86 1.69
C ALA A 80 1.18 -2.70 0.41
N VAL A 81 1.14 -1.50 -0.17
CA VAL A 81 0.46 -1.26 -1.46
C VAL A 81 1.13 -2.03 -2.59
N TRP A 82 2.47 -2.00 -2.68
CA TRP A 82 3.18 -2.77 -3.70
C TRP A 82 3.04 -4.29 -3.53
N GLY A 83 3.08 -4.78 -2.29
CA GLY A 83 2.80 -6.18 -1.98
C GLY A 83 1.37 -6.58 -2.36
N ALA A 84 0.38 -5.76 -2.02
CA ALA A 84 -1.02 -5.99 -2.39
C ALA A 84 -1.25 -5.96 -3.90
N LEU A 85 -0.61 -5.04 -4.62
CA LEU A 85 -0.67 -4.99 -6.09
C LEU A 85 -0.04 -6.23 -6.73
N ALA A 86 1.10 -6.70 -6.22
CA ALA A 86 1.74 -7.91 -6.72
C ALA A 86 0.88 -9.15 -6.49
N VAL A 87 0.31 -9.30 -5.28
CA VAL A 87 -0.63 -10.39 -4.98
C VAL A 87 -1.87 -10.30 -5.88
N GLY A 88 -2.45 -9.11 -6.03
CA GLY A 88 -3.60 -8.88 -6.90
C GLY A 88 -3.32 -9.25 -8.36
N ALA A 89 -2.15 -8.91 -8.88
CA ALA A 89 -1.73 -9.29 -10.22
C ALA A 89 -1.62 -10.82 -10.39
N VAL A 90 -1.06 -11.52 -9.40
CA VAL A 90 -0.96 -12.99 -9.46
C VAL A 90 -2.33 -13.65 -9.37
N VAL A 91 -3.21 -13.19 -8.48
CA VAL A 91 -4.59 -13.68 -8.39
C VAL A 91 -5.32 -13.46 -9.71
N TYR A 92 -5.17 -12.28 -10.32
CA TYR A 92 -5.76 -11.99 -11.63
C TYR A 92 -5.29 -12.97 -12.71
N LEU A 93 -3.99 -13.24 -12.78
CA LEU A 93 -3.42 -14.19 -13.74
C LEU A 93 -3.92 -15.62 -13.53
N VAL A 94 -4.00 -16.08 -12.27
CA VAL A 94 -4.53 -17.42 -11.92
C VAL A 94 -5.99 -17.55 -12.36
N VAL A 95 -6.82 -16.53 -12.09
CA VAL A 95 -8.23 -16.53 -12.47
C VAL A 95 -8.39 -16.50 -13.98
N ALA A 96 -7.67 -15.62 -14.68
CA ALA A 96 -7.71 -15.53 -16.14
C ALA A 96 -7.27 -16.85 -16.81
N TYR A 97 -6.22 -17.48 -16.30
CA TYR A 97 -5.74 -18.77 -16.79
C TYR A 97 -6.75 -19.91 -16.56
N THR A 98 -7.35 -19.95 -15.37
CA THR A 98 -8.38 -20.94 -15.02
C THR A 98 -9.60 -20.82 -15.92
N ILE A 99 -10.11 -19.60 -16.11
CA ILE A 99 -11.26 -19.35 -17.00
C ILE A 99 -10.92 -19.77 -18.43
N GLY A 100 -9.75 -19.37 -18.96
CA GLY A 100 -9.35 -19.75 -20.32
C GLY A 100 -9.16 -21.25 -20.50
N THR A 101 -8.68 -21.95 -19.46
CA THR A 101 -8.49 -23.42 -19.52
C THR A 101 -9.84 -24.15 -19.50
N LEU A 102 -10.79 -23.72 -18.67
CA LEU A 102 -12.14 -24.30 -18.65
C LEU A 102 -12.91 -24.03 -19.94
N ASP A 103 -12.80 -22.82 -20.50
CA ASP A 103 -13.41 -22.47 -21.79
C ASP A 103 -12.83 -23.30 -22.94
N THR A 104 -11.51 -23.55 -22.93
CA THR A 104 -10.86 -24.43 -23.91
C THR A 104 -11.31 -25.89 -23.75
N LEU A 105 -11.51 -26.37 -22.52
CA LEU A 105 -12.00 -27.72 -22.25
C LEU A 105 -13.42 -27.90 -22.76
N ASP A 106 -14.30 -26.94 -22.52
CA ASP A 106 -15.68 -26.95 -23.03
C ASP A 106 -15.70 -27.01 -24.58
N GLN A 107 -14.88 -26.18 -25.24
CA GLN A 107 -14.76 -26.18 -26.70
C GLN A 107 -14.22 -27.49 -27.29
N LEU A 108 -13.45 -28.26 -26.52
CA LEU A 108 -12.90 -29.56 -26.94
C LEU A 108 -13.86 -30.74 -26.67
N GLY A 109 -15.05 -30.47 -26.13
CA GLY A 109 -16.06 -31.49 -25.81
C GLY A 109 -15.97 -31.99 -24.37
N GLY A 110 -15.39 -31.21 -23.46
CA GLY A 110 -15.24 -31.54 -22.05
C GLY A 110 -14.03 -32.43 -21.73
N GLY A 111 -13.79 -32.66 -20.44
CA GLY A 111 -12.76 -33.56 -19.94
C GLY A 111 -12.05 -33.06 -18.67
N THR A 112 -11.07 -33.85 -18.24
CA THR A 112 -10.19 -33.52 -17.11
C THR A 112 -8.77 -33.28 -17.63
N VAL A 113 -8.17 -32.16 -17.26
CA VAL A 113 -6.78 -31.84 -17.59
C VAL A 113 -6.04 -31.39 -16.35
N GLU A 114 -4.86 -31.99 -16.16
CA GLU A 114 -3.91 -31.61 -15.13
C GLU A 114 -2.89 -30.63 -15.73
N ARG A 115 -2.67 -29.49 -15.04
CA ARG A 115 -1.68 -28.48 -15.41
C ARG A 115 -0.87 -28.08 -14.19
N GLU A 116 0.43 -27.91 -14.38
CA GLU A 116 1.26 -27.18 -13.42
C GLU A 116 1.18 -25.68 -13.70
N PHE A 117 0.66 -24.92 -12.75
CA PHE A 117 0.59 -23.46 -12.83
C PHE A 117 1.27 -22.85 -11.60
N LEU A 118 2.34 -22.08 -11.84
CA LEU A 118 3.10 -21.38 -10.79
C LEU A 118 3.56 -22.28 -9.63
N GLY A 119 3.94 -23.53 -9.93
CA GLY A 119 4.43 -24.51 -8.95
C GLY A 119 3.33 -25.25 -8.16
N ALA A 120 2.06 -24.94 -8.40
CA ALA A 120 0.92 -25.70 -7.91
C ALA A 120 0.38 -26.60 -9.03
N THR A 121 0.07 -27.84 -8.70
CA THR A 121 -0.64 -28.76 -9.61
C THR A 121 -2.13 -28.44 -9.51
N VAL A 122 -2.72 -28.06 -10.64
CA VAL A 122 -4.15 -27.72 -10.72
C VAL A 122 -4.83 -28.72 -11.65
N VAL A 123 -5.87 -29.35 -11.13
CA VAL A 123 -6.74 -30.27 -11.88
C VAL A 123 -7.99 -29.50 -12.26
N TYR A 124 -8.22 -29.39 -13.56
CA TYR A 124 -9.41 -28.76 -14.13
C TYR A 124 -10.32 -29.83 -14.70
N THR A 125 -11.57 -29.85 -14.24
CA THR A 125 -12.60 -30.77 -14.73
C THR A 125 -13.80 -29.97 -15.24
N HIS A 126 -14.19 -30.21 -16.49
CA HIS A 126 -15.37 -29.62 -17.11
C HIS A 126 -16.12 -30.71 -17.89
N ASP A 127 -17.30 -31.11 -17.40
CA ASP A 127 -18.16 -32.12 -18.03
C ASP A 127 -19.64 -31.70 -17.90
N ASP A 128 -20.55 -32.37 -18.62
CA ASP A 128 -21.99 -32.02 -18.74
C ASP A 128 -22.74 -31.92 -17.39
N GLY A 129 -22.15 -32.44 -16.31
CA GLY A 129 -22.70 -32.40 -14.95
C GLY A 129 -21.82 -31.76 -13.88
N GLU A 130 -20.56 -31.39 -14.17
CA GLU A 130 -19.62 -30.91 -13.14
C GLU A 130 -18.59 -29.91 -13.69
N ILE A 131 -18.47 -28.77 -13.00
CA ILE A 131 -17.35 -27.84 -13.14
C ILE A 131 -16.61 -27.81 -11.80
N SER A 132 -15.41 -28.38 -11.76
CA SER A 132 -14.58 -28.39 -10.56
C SER A 132 -13.13 -28.03 -10.85
N THR A 133 -12.48 -27.43 -9.85
CA THR A 133 -11.09 -27.02 -9.93
C THR A 133 -10.43 -27.39 -8.60
N GLY A 134 -9.51 -28.34 -8.64
CA GLY A 134 -8.71 -28.76 -7.50
C GLY A 134 -7.30 -28.19 -7.59
N PHE A 135 -6.76 -27.68 -6.48
CA PHE A 135 -5.38 -27.21 -6.41
C PHE A 135 -4.62 -27.97 -5.33
N THR A 136 -3.41 -28.41 -5.68
CA THR A 136 -2.47 -28.99 -4.72
C THR A 136 -1.30 -28.03 -4.56
N LEU A 137 -1.15 -27.45 -3.36
CA LEU A 137 -0.01 -26.61 -3.04
C LEU A 137 1.18 -27.47 -2.62
N THR A 138 2.26 -27.35 -3.37
CA THR A 138 3.57 -27.85 -2.97
C THR A 138 4.27 -26.84 -2.05
N TRP A 139 5.29 -27.29 -1.32
CA TRP A 139 6.12 -26.40 -0.50
C TRP A 139 6.82 -25.33 -1.36
N GLN A 140 7.19 -25.68 -2.59
CA GLN A 140 7.77 -24.79 -3.59
C GLN A 140 6.80 -23.66 -3.97
N ALA A 141 5.52 -23.98 -4.16
CA ALA A 141 4.49 -22.98 -4.41
C ALA A 141 4.37 -22.00 -3.24
N LEU A 142 4.39 -22.49 -2.00
CA LEU A 142 4.35 -21.63 -0.81
C LEU A 142 5.52 -20.65 -0.75
N VAL A 143 6.74 -21.13 -1.02
CA VAL A 143 7.93 -20.26 -1.08
C VAL A 143 7.81 -19.23 -2.21
N PHE A 144 7.30 -19.63 -3.38
CA PHE A 144 7.08 -18.72 -4.51
C PHE A 144 6.08 -17.61 -4.15
N TYR A 145 4.91 -17.95 -3.62
CA TYR A 145 3.91 -16.95 -3.21
C TYR A 145 4.42 -16.04 -2.09
N ALA A 146 5.18 -16.60 -1.13
CA ALA A 146 5.84 -15.82 -0.10
C ALA A 146 6.85 -14.83 -0.71
N ALA A 147 7.64 -15.23 -1.71
CA ALA A 147 8.58 -14.36 -2.40
C ALA A 147 7.87 -13.27 -3.23
N VAL A 148 6.79 -13.63 -3.94
CA VAL A 148 5.95 -12.69 -4.71
C VAL A 148 5.38 -11.58 -3.82
N PHE A 149 5.02 -11.88 -2.58
CA PHE A 149 4.60 -10.84 -1.64
C PHE A 149 5.80 -10.08 -1.06
N THR A 150 6.81 -10.81 -0.60
CA THR A 150 7.91 -10.25 0.18
C THR A 150 8.82 -9.34 -0.66
N VAL A 151 9.15 -9.71 -1.90
CA VAL A 151 10.07 -8.93 -2.74
C VAL A 151 9.50 -7.54 -3.08
N PRO A 152 8.28 -7.41 -3.65
CA PRO A 152 7.68 -6.10 -3.93
C PRO A 152 7.39 -5.31 -2.65
N PHE A 153 7.03 -5.99 -1.56
CA PHE A 153 6.87 -5.36 -0.25
C PHE A 153 8.17 -4.73 0.23
N LEU A 154 9.28 -5.48 0.23
CA LEU A 154 10.60 -4.99 0.67
C LEU A 154 11.10 -3.86 -0.25
N LEU A 155 10.89 -3.98 -1.57
CA LEU A 155 11.23 -2.95 -2.56
C LEU A 155 10.40 -1.67 -2.34
N GLY A 156 9.09 -1.80 -2.16
CA GLY A 156 8.18 -0.68 -1.94
C GLY A 156 8.37 0.00 -0.59
N ALA A 157 8.62 -0.79 0.46
CA ALA A 157 8.93 -0.31 1.81
C ALA A 157 10.30 0.37 1.88
N ARG A 158 11.18 0.13 0.88
CA ARG A 158 12.58 0.54 0.86
C ARG A 158 13.25 0.23 2.20
N VAL A 159 13.12 -1.02 2.67
CA VAL A 159 13.58 -1.45 4.00
C VAL A 159 15.06 -1.09 4.24
N TRP A 160 15.87 -1.04 3.19
CA TRP A 160 17.26 -0.58 3.24
C TRP A 160 17.45 0.85 3.79
N ARG A 161 16.44 1.73 3.76
CA ARG A 161 16.52 3.06 4.41
C ARG A 161 16.45 3.00 5.94
N ALA A 162 15.94 1.90 6.52
CA ALA A 162 16.02 1.67 7.96
C ALA A 162 17.44 1.24 8.41
N TRP A 163 18.28 0.78 7.47
CA TRP A 163 19.63 0.29 7.75
C TRP A 163 20.73 1.28 7.33
N GLY A 164 20.41 2.26 6.49
CA GLY A 164 21.34 3.28 6.03
C GLY A 164 21.32 4.56 6.88
N THR A 165 21.89 4.54 8.10
CA THR A 165 22.70 5.62 8.72
C THR A 165 22.99 5.31 10.20
N ARG A 166 24.00 4.49 10.44
CA ARG A 166 24.74 4.43 11.72
C ARG A 166 26.24 4.67 11.47
N SER A 167 26.55 5.63 10.60
CA SER A 167 27.93 5.94 10.25
C SER A 167 28.21 7.41 10.53
N ALA A 168 29.10 7.65 11.50
CA ALA A 168 29.76 8.90 11.83
C ALA A 168 28.99 9.92 12.70
N GLN A 169 28.77 9.57 13.97
CA GLN A 169 28.88 10.55 15.05
C GLN A 169 30.00 10.10 16.01
N GLY A 170 31.19 9.92 15.42
CA GLY A 170 32.44 9.77 16.16
C GLY A 170 32.97 11.15 16.50
N SER A 171 33.05 11.43 17.80
CA SER A 171 33.56 12.65 18.42
C SER A 171 34.87 13.15 17.79
N VAL A 172 34.88 14.40 17.31
CA VAL A 172 36.12 15.19 17.28
C VAL A 172 36.03 16.15 18.46
N ARG A 173 36.74 15.79 19.53
CA ARG A 173 36.95 16.60 20.72
C ARG A 173 37.50 17.97 20.33
N MET A 174 37.01 18.99 21.03
CA MET A 174 37.63 20.31 21.15
C MET A 174 39.14 20.16 21.36
N THR A 175 39.93 20.77 20.47
CA THR A 175 41.32 21.09 20.78
C THR A 175 41.35 22.60 20.95
N VAL A 176 41.29 23.03 22.21
CA VAL A 176 41.74 24.36 22.63
C VAL A 176 43.19 24.18 23.05
N ALA A 177 44.10 24.83 22.33
CA ALA A 177 45.43 25.21 22.79
C ALA A 177 45.84 26.47 22.01
#